data_AF-A0A838IHZ6-F1
#
_entry.id   AF-A0A838IHZ6-F1
#
_cell.length_a   1.000
_cell.length_b   1.000
_cell.length_c   1.000
_cell.angle_alpha   90.00
_cell.angle_beta   90.00
_cell.angle_gamma   90.00
#
_symmetry.space_group_name_H-M   'P 1'
#
loop_
_entity.id
_entity.type
_entity.pdbx_description
1 polymer ?
#
loop_
_entity_poly.entity_id
_entity_poly.type
_entity_poly.pdbx_seq_one_letter_code
_entity_poly.pdbx_strand_id
1 'polypeptide(L)'
;MEATQRVETTRVRLVEVWAERSRASIRLENYLEAIDNAARALSFSPNNPQARAIEREVVVRIEERAGKVLESADFAQALRLYDAVFERLGNQGQEAQERRAEIRIRWSKDLVKRADVAEQDSQPARGVLLLSKAFALTADPELASRRDAYLDRVRAERRYKVLAVGNSAEAGFAYVSERLMREMMGPFFEVYSPTVDKPQASLRLAVGKPRFDTDRRTRTERVNYQSGTRQAPNPHYKSRQDRVHDEERRVLEVEQEITRQQQYVSKYQSDVEREGPSPNVSTGAEQNLSNARSRLESAQRRVIDQRQQLQRARDDLNNSPQFVEEAVYSDHTYTVTTHTLRAAASLHGELTHRDGRAAIPLDAQLQVEASDDEYAAQPVINLAERRLELPSAQALTPRLYEQAYRRSYDALAHSFEQHRLELFDRAKNTTASDQRSELYVIYMLMDLGSIEPSASIALAALEGIPDSVAVLTQLAR
;
A
#
# COMPACT_ATOMS: atom_id res chain seq x y z
N MET A 1 23.93 45.69 -30.38
CA MET A 1 23.76 46.92 -29.58
C MET A 1 22.29 47.32 -29.43
N GLU A 2 21.49 47.35 -30.50
CA GLU A 2 20.08 47.78 -30.43
C GLU A 2 19.18 46.86 -29.58
N ALA A 3 19.34 45.53 -29.67
CA ALA A 3 18.59 44.58 -28.84
C ALA A 3 18.86 44.74 -27.34
N THR A 4 20.11 45.00 -26.97
CA THR A 4 20.54 45.22 -25.58
C THR A 4 19.95 46.51 -25.00
N GLN A 5 19.88 47.58 -25.81
CA GLN A 5 19.22 48.84 -25.42
C GLN A 5 17.72 48.66 -25.21
N ARG A 6 17.02 47.94 -26.10
CA ARG A 6 15.57 47.68 -25.97
C ARG A 6 15.24 46.85 -24.72
N VAL A 7 16.07 45.86 -24.38
CA VAL A 7 15.93 45.07 -23.16
C VAL A 7 16.09 45.96 -21.92
N GLU A 8 17.07 46.87 -21.93
CA GLU A 8 17.29 47.78 -20.79
C GLU A 8 16.14 48.79 -20.64
N THR A 9 15.65 49.39 -21.73
CA THR A 9 14.46 50.26 -21.71
C THR A 9 13.23 49.52 -21.18
N THR A 10 13.06 48.25 -21.54
CA THR A 10 11.94 47.42 -21.06
C THR A 10 12.07 47.13 -19.56
N ARG A 11 13.27 46.85 -19.06
CA ARG A 11 13.53 46.65 -17.62
C ARG A 11 13.21 47.90 -16.82
N VAL A 12 13.63 49.08 -17.28
CA VAL A 12 13.33 50.36 -16.61
C VAL A 12 11.82 50.58 -16.53
N ARG A 13 11.08 50.37 -17.63
CA ARG A 13 9.61 50.50 -17.63
C ARG A 13 8.92 49.50 -16.70
N LEU A 14 9.44 48.28 -16.59
CA LEU A 14 8.91 47.28 -15.64
C LEU A 14 9.18 47.69 -14.19
N VAL A 15 10.37 48.25 -13.89
CA VAL A 15 10.68 48.81 -12.57
C VAL A 15 9.68 49.90 -12.20
N GLU A 16 9.36 50.81 -13.12
CA GLU A 16 8.38 51.88 -12.90
C GLU A 16 6.99 51.33 -12.54
N VAL A 17 6.48 50.38 -13.33
CA VAL A 17 5.17 49.76 -13.11
C VAL A 17 5.09 49.07 -11.74
N TRP A 18 6.12 48.31 -11.36
CA TRP A 18 6.13 47.63 -10.06
C TRP A 18 6.32 48.59 -8.89
N ALA A 19 7.09 49.67 -9.08
CA ALA A 19 7.22 50.72 -8.08
C ALA A 19 5.88 51.43 -7.83
N GLU A 20 5.12 51.76 -8.88
CA GLU A 20 3.79 52.36 -8.74
C GLU A 20 2.79 51.42 -8.04
N ARG A 21 2.80 50.13 -8.38
CA ARG A 21 1.97 49.11 -7.70
C ARG A 21 2.32 48.97 -6.22
N SER A 22 3.62 49.01 -5.89
CA SER A 22 4.06 49.00 -4.50
C SER A 22 3.53 50.22 -3.74
N ARG A 23 3.64 51.43 -4.29
CA ARG A 23 3.05 52.64 -3.67
C ARG A 23 1.54 52.58 -3.53
N ALA A 24 0.84 52.00 -4.51
CA ALA A 24 -0.59 51.77 -4.40
C ALA A 24 -0.93 50.82 -3.24
N SER A 25 -0.14 49.75 -3.06
CA SER A 25 -0.29 48.81 -1.95
C SER A 25 -0.01 49.46 -0.60
N ILE A 26 1.00 50.34 -0.51
CA ILE A 26 1.26 51.15 0.70
C ILE A 26 0.05 52.02 1.06
N ARG A 27 -0.57 52.70 0.09
CA ARG A 27 -1.76 53.54 0.32
C ARG A 27 -2.98 52.75 0.82
N LEU A 28 -3.08 51.48 0.42
CA LEU A 28 -4.13 50.57 0.87
C LEU A 28 -3.76 49.84 2.18
N GLU A 29 -2.63 50.18 2.80
CA GLU A 29 -2.05 49.50 3.97
C GLU A 29 -1.80 47.99 3.75
N ASN A 30 -1.71 47.55 2.49
CA ASN A 30 -1.36 46.17 2.14
C ASN A 30 0.17 46.01 2.06
N TYR A 31 0.81 46.00 3.23
CA TYR A 31 2.27 46.01 3.33
C TYR A 31 2.94 44.75 2.76
N LEU A 32 2.33 43.57 2.87
CA LEU A 32 2.91 42.34 2.29
C LEU A 32 2.94 42.40 0.76
N GLU A 33 1.88 42.90 0.14
CA GLU A 33 1.83 43.11 -1.30
C GLU A 33 2.77 44.24 -1.74
N ALA A 34 2.94 45.28 -0.92
CA ALA A 34 3.92 46.34 -1.17
C ALA A 34 5.36 45.79 -1.21
N ILE A 35 5.70 44.87 -0.30
CA ILE A 35 7.00 44.16 -0.28
C ILE A 35 7.18 43.32 -1.53
N ASP A 36 6.18 42.52 -1.92
CA ASP A 36 6.27 41.69 -3.13
C ASP A 36 6.48 42.53 -4.39
N ASN A 37 5.76 43.65 -4.51
CA ASN A 37 5.89 44.56 -5.63
C ASN A 37 7.27 45.24 -5.65
N ALA A 38 7.81 45.64 -4.50
CA ALA A 38 9.15 46.21 -4.41
C ALA A 38 10.26 45.18 -4.72
N ALA A 39 10.13 43.95 -4.21
CA ALA A 39 11.03 42.84 -4.52
C ALA A 39 11.04 42.53 -6.03
N ARG A 40 9.87 42.54 -6.68
CA ARG A 40 9.75 42.41 -8.14
C ARG A 40 10.46 43.54 -8.87
N ALA A 41 10.30 44.79 -8.44
CA ALA A 41 11.01 45.93 -9.03
C ALA A 41 12.54 45.73 -8.94
N LEU A 42 13.05 45.32 -7.78
CA LEU A 42 14.47 45.02 -7.59
C LEU A 42 14.96 43.86 -8.46
N SER A 43 14.14 42.84 -8.69
CA SER A 43 14.54 41.68 -9.52
C SER A 43 14.79 42.05 -10.99
N PHE A 44 14.12 43.08 -11.51
CA PHE A 44 14.32 43.54 -12.89
C PHE A 44 15.57 44.41 -13.07
N SER A 45 15.91 45.23 -12.06
CA SER A 45 17.14 46.04 -12.07
C SER A 45 17.57 46.40 -10.64
N PRO A 46 18.47 45.61 -10.01
CA PRO A 46 18.84 45.78 -8.61
C PRO A 46 19.51 47.12 -8.27
N ASN A 47 20.15 47.76 -9.25
CA ASN A 47 20.87 49.02 -9.05
C ASN A 47 20.09 50.24 -9.56
N ASN A 48 18.87 50.05 -10.06
CA ASN A 48 18.05 51.15 -10.53
C ASN A 48 17.67 52.07 -9.35
N PRO A 49 17.91 53.39 -9.43
CA PRO A 49 17.61 54.34 -8.35
C PRO A 49 16.15 54.32 -7.90
N GLN A 50 15.21 54.09 -8.82
CA GLN A 50 13.78 54.01 -8.53
C GLN A 50 13.40 52.71 -7.81
N ALA A 51 13.99 51.57 -8.20
CA ALA A 51 13.83 50.31 -7.49
C ALA A 51 14.36 50.41 -6.04
N ARG A 52 15.51 51.07 -5.85
CA ARG A 52 16.08 51.37 -4.52
C ARG A 52 15.32 52.41 -3.72
N ALA A 53 14.65 53.35 -4.39
CA ALA A 53 13.80 54.34 -3.73
C ALA A 53 12.53 53.68 -3.17
N ILE A 54 11.86 52.82 -3.97
CA ILE A 54 10.66 52.12 -3.50
C ILE A 54 10.96 51.08 -2.42
N GLU A 55 12.11 50.38 -2.51
CA GLU A 55 12.59 49.50 -1.43
C GLU A 55 12.67 50.25 -0.08
N ARG A 56 13.35 51.40 -0.08
CA ARG A 56 13.48 52.24 1.14
C ARG A 56 12.14 52.77 1.63
N GLU A 57 11.27 53.22 0.72
CA GLU A 57 9.94 53.71 1.04
C GLU A 57 9.09 52.61 1.72
N VAL A 58 9.10 51.39 1.19
CA VAL A 58 8.40 50.24 1.77
C VAL A 58 8.94 49.90 3.15
N VAL A 59 10.27 49.86 3.33
CA VAL A 59 10.90 49.52 4.60
C VAL A 59 10.53 50.54 5.69
N VAL A 60 10.66 51.84 5.42
CA VAL A 60 10.27 52.90 6.37
C VAL A 60 8.80 52.77 6.79
N ARG A 61 7.90 52.50 5.85
CA ARG A 61 6.47 52.32 6.14
C ARG A 61 6.18 51.06 6.96
N ILE A 62 6.95 50.00 6.74
CA ILE A 62 6.85 48.77 7.53
C ILE A 62 7.36 49.00 8.95
N GLU A 63 8.46 49.74 9.12
CA GLU A 63 8.97 50.08 10.44
C GLU A 63 7.97 50.93 11.24
N GLU A 64 7.38 51.94 10.61
CA GLU A 64 6.31 52.75 11.21
C GLU A 64 5.12 51.87 11.62
N ARG A 65 4.69 50.95 10.74
CA ARG A 65 3.57 50.04 11.02
C ARG A 65 3.92 49.04 12.13
N ALA A 66 5.07 48.38 12.03
CA ALA A 66 5.51 47.39 13.01
C ALA A 66 5.71 48.04 14.39
N GLY A 67 6.22 49.27 14.44
CA GLY A 67 6.30 50.08 15.67
C GLY A 67 4.92 50.26 16.33
N LYS A 68 3.91 50.70 15.57
CA LYS A 68 2.52 50.84 16.06
C LYS A 68 1.93 49.52 16.54
N VAL A 69 2.21 48.43 15.82
CA VAL A 69 1.71 47.09 16.17
C VAL A 69 2.38 46.58 17.46
N LEU A 70 3.68 46.87 17.66
CA LEU A 70 4.40 46.57 18.89
C LEU A 70 3.88 47.38 20.10
N GLU A 71 3.40 48.61 19.89
CA GLU A 71 2.74 49.40 20.96
C GLU A 71 1.46 48.71 21.45
N SER A 72 0.74 48.01 20.56
CA SER A 72 -0.41 47.16 20.93
C SER A 72 -0.02 45.74 21.40
N ALA A 73 1.27 45.46 21.59
CA ALA A 73 1.80 44.15 21.97
C ALA A 73 1.49 42.99 21.00
N ASP A 74 1.16 43.27 19.72
CA ASP A 74 0.98 42.24 18.69
C ASP A 74 2.33 41.87 18.07
N PHE A 75 3.14 41.18 18.86
CA PHE A 75 4.48 40.75 18.46
C PHE A 75 4.47 39.85 17.23
N ALA A 76 3.42 39.05 17.03
CA ALA A 76 3.30 38.12 15.91
C ALA A 76 3.16 38.87 14.59
N GLN A 77 2.28 39.87 14.52
CA GLN A 77 2.11 40.68 13.32
C GLN A 77 3.37 41.51 13.02
N ALA A 78 4.00 42.09 14.05
CA ALA A 78 5.24 42.85 13.87
C ALA A 78 6.38 41.95 13.33
N LEU A 79 6.56 40.76 13.91
CA LEU A 79 7.58 39.81 13.46
C LEU A 79 7.34 39.36 12.03
N ARG A 80 6.07 39.08 11.66
CA ARG A 80 5.70 38.69 10.28
C ARG A 80 6.07 39.76 9.25
N LEU A 81 5.90 41.04 9.58
CA LEU A 81 6.28 42.14 8.69
C LEU A 81 7.79 42.20 8.47
N TYR A 82 8.58 42.07 9.55
CA TYR A 82 10.04 42.07 9.44
C TYR A 82 10.59 40.78 8.80
N ASP A 83 9.97 39.63 9.03
CA ASP A 83 10.28 38.38 8.33
C ASP A 83 10.12 38.56 6.81
N ALA A 84 9.00 39.15 6.39
CA ALA A 84 8.73 39.40 4.97
C ALA A 84 9.74 40.39 4.33
N VAL A 85 10.16 41.43 5.06
CA VAL A 85 11.23 42.35 4.60
C VAL A 85 12.55 41.60 4.43
N PHE A 86 12.95 40.83 5.46
CA PHE A 86 14.21 40.09 5.45
C PHE A 86 14.27 39.07 4.30
N GLU A 87 13.21 38.27 4.13
CA GLU A 87 13.15 37.21 3.11
C GLU A 87 13.09 37.74 1.68
N ARG A 88 12.42 38.87 1.45
CA ARG A 88 12.07 39.33 0.10
C ARG A 88 12.93 40.50 -0.40
N LEU A 89 13.50 41.32 0.49
CA LEU A 89 14.25 42.53 0.11
C LEU A 89 15.76 42.43 0.35
N GLY A 90 16.24 41.46 1.14
CA GLY A 90 17.64 40.98 1.19
C GLY A 90 18.72 41.97 1.68
N ASN A 91 18.85 43.18 1.10
CA ASN A 91 19.95 44.11 1.35
C ASN A 91 19.79 44.93 2.65
N GLN A 92 18.57 45.02 3.18
CA GLN A 92 18.29 45.54 4.54
C GLN A 92 18.39 44.42 5.60
N GLY A 93 19.02 43.29 5.24
CA GLY A 93 18.99 42.04 5.99
C GLY A 93 19.55 42.17 7.40
N GLN A 94 20.60 42.98 7.63
CA GLN A 94 21.21 43.09 8.95
C GLN A 94 20.32 43.88 9.94
N GLU A 95 19.85 45.07 9.57
CA GLU A 95 18.96 45.87 10.43
C GLU A 95 17.62 45.17 10.67
N ALA A 96 17.02 44.59 9.62
CA ALA A 96 15.81 43.78 9.76
C ALA A 96 16.06 42.54 10.66
N GLN A 97 17.21 41.90 10.55
CA GLN A 97 17.59 40.76 11.41
C GLN A 97 17.79 41.17 12.87
N GLU A 98 18.44 42.29 13.14
CA GLU A 98 18.61 42.84 14.49
C GLU A 98 17.25 43.18 15.11
N ARG A 99 16.35 43.82 14.36
CA ARG A 99 14.97 44.10 14.79
C ARG A 99 14.18 42.82 15.06
N ARG A 100 14.29 41.80 14.21
CA ARG A 100 13.65 40.49 14.44
C ARG A 100 14.14 39.85 15.74
N ALA A 101 15.45 39.86 15.97
CA ALA A 101 16.03 39.32 17.20
C ALA A 101 15.52 40.07 18.45
N GLU A 102 15.46 41.40 18.39
CA GLU A 102 14.92 42.24 19.47
C GLU A 102 13.45 41.91 19.77
N ILE A 103 12.61 41.80 18.73
CA ILE A 103 11.19 41.46 18.86
C ILE A 103 11.02 40.05 19.46
N ARG A 104 11.79 39.06 19.00
CA ARG A 104 11.74 37.69 19.54
C ARG A 104 12.08 37.66 21.03
N ILE A 105 13.09 38.40 21.46
CA ILE A 105 13.48 38.50 22.88
C ILE A 105 12.39 39.21 23.69
N ARG A 106 11.85 40.34 23.21
CA ARG A 106 10.77 41.06 23.89
C ARG A 106 9.51 40.20 24.02
N TRP A 107 9.12 39.52 22.95
CA TRP A 107 7.95 38.65 22.96
C TRP A 107 8.15 37.45 23.89
N SER A 108 9.33 36.82 23.87
CA SER A 108 9.67 35.73 24.80
C SER A 108 9.53 36.18 26.26
N LYS A 109 10.05 37.37 26.62
CA LYS A 109 9.90 37.93 27.97
C LYS A 109 8.43 38.20 28.36
N ASP A 110 7.63 38.71 27.43
CA ASP A 110 6.19 38.91 27.67
C ASP A 110 5.46 37.57 27.92
N LEU A 111 5.75 36.56 27.10
CA LEU A 111 5.19 35.22 27.24
C LEU A 111 5.58 34.57 28.57
N VAL A 112 6.83 34.71 29.00
CA VAL A 112 7.29 34.22 30.31
C VAL A 112 6.52 34.90 31.45
N LYS A 113 6.38 36.22 31.40
CA LYS A 113 5.59 36.96 32.40
C LYS A 113 4.14 36.50 32.46
N ARG A 114 3.52 36.24 31.30
CA ARG A 114 2.16 35.70 31.21
C ARG A 114 2.08 34.25 31.71
N ALA A 115 3.12 33.45 31.51
CA ALA A 115 3.21 32.10 32.06
C ALA A 115 3.30 32.13 33.60
N ASP A 116 4.04 33.09 34.17
CA ASP A 116 4.11 33.30 35.63
C ASP A 116 2.73 33.64 36.21
N VAL A 117 1.94 34.48 35.52
CA VAL A 117 0.55 34.78 35.90
C VAL A 117 -0.33 33.54 35.78
N ALA A 118 -0.20 32.78 34.68
CA ALA A 118 -0.93 31.53 34.51
C ALA A 118 -0.63 30.52 35.64
N GLU A 119 0.60 30.47 36.15
CA GLU A 119 0.93 29.64 37.31
C GLU A 119 0.23 30.10 38.60
N GLN A 120 0.23 31.41 38.87
CA GLN A 120 -0.46 31.98 40.01
C GLN A 120 -1.96 31.67 39.97
N ASP A 121 -2.54 31.66 38.77
CA ASP A 121 -3.96 31.37 38.53
C ASP A 121 -4.27 29.87 38.41
N SER A 122 -3.30 28.98 38.67
CA SER A 122 -3.46 27.53 38.54
C SER A 122 -3.91 27.06 37.14
N GLN A 123 -3.33 27.67 36.10
CA GLN A 123 -3.55 27.37 34.68
C GLN A 123 -2.27 26.82 34.02
N PRO A 124 -1.81 25.63 34.43
CA PRO A 124 -0.55 25.09 33.96
C PRO A 124 -0.56 24.75 32.47
N ALA A 125 -1.70 24.40 31.87
CA ALA A 125 -1.74 24.06 30.44
C ALA A 125 -1.51 25.29 29.56
N ARG A 126 -2.12 26.43 29.91
CA ARG A 126 -1.83 27.72 29.29
C ARG A 126 -0.35 28.08 29.42
N GLY A 127 0.23 27.87 30.60
CA GLY A 127 1.66 28.05 30.83
C GLY A 127 2.54 27.20 29.89
N VAL A 128 2.16 25.94 29.63
CA VAL A 128 2.85 25.08 28.64
C VAL A 128 2.89 25.76 27.27
N LEU A 129 1.76 26.26 26.76
CA LEU A 129 1.72 26.94 25.45
C LEU A 129 2.65 28.16 25.42
N LEU A 130 2.54 29.02 26.44
CA LEU A 130 3.30 30.27 26.51
C LEU A 130 4.81 30.01 26.55
N LEU A 131 5.25 29.10 27.42
CA LEU A 131 6.65 28.71 27.54
C LEU A 131 7.16 27.96 26.30
N SER A 132 6.31 27.16 25.66
CA SER A 132 6.65 26.49 24.39
C SER A 132 6.92 27.51 23.28
N LYS A 133 6.09 28.56 23.18
CA LYS A 133 6.31 29.63 22.21
C LYS A 133 7.54 30.46 22.57
N ALA A 134 7.73 30.80 23.84
CA ALA A 134 8.90 31.54 24.30
C ALA A 134 10.21 30.78 23.99
N PHE A 135 10.22 29.47 24.22
CA PHE A 135 11.31 28.58 23.83
C PHE A 135 11.52 28.55 22.31
N ALA A 136 10.47 28.42 21.51
CA ALA A 136 10.60 28.45 20.04
C ALA A 136 11.20 29.78 19.52
N LEU A 137 11.00 30.87 20.25
CA LEU A 137 11.54 32.19 19.89
C LEU A 137 13.02 32.35 20.24
N THR A 138 13.52 31.79 21.35
CA THR A 138 14.88 32.05 21.85
C THR A 138 15.79 30.83 21.95
N ALA A 139 15.25 29.62 21.88
CA ALA A 139 15.93 28.35 22.11
C ALA A 139 16.64 28.25 23.48
N ASP A 140 16.12 28.95 24.50
CA ASP A 140 16.68 28.96 25.85
C ASP A 140 16.37 27.65 26.61
N PRO A 141 17.38 26.86 27.02
CA PRO A 141 17.17 25.59 27.72
C PRO A 141 16.40 25.71 29.05
N GLU A 142 16.49 26.86 29.75
CA GLU A 142 15.76 27.06 31.01
C GLU A 142 14.24 27.08 30.77
N LEU A 143 13.81 27.70 29.67
CA LEU A 143 12.40 27.73 29.26
C LEU A 143 11.88 26.35 28.91
N ALA A 144 12.71 25.52 28.26
CA ALA A 144 12.36 24.12 27.98
C ALA A 144 12.14 23.33 29.28
N SER A 145 13.05 23.46 30.25
CA SER A 145 12.91 22.78 31.54
C SER A 145 11.65 23.21 32.30
N ARG A 146 11.36 24.52 32.34
CA ARG A 146 10.14 25.05 32.98
C ARG A 146 8.86 24.57 32.27
N ARG A 147 8.85 24.59 30.94
CA ARG A 147 7.75 24.08 30.11
C ARG A 147 7.47 22.61 30.40
N ASP A 148 8.51 21.79 30.50
CA ASP A 148 8.37 20.35 30.74
C ASP A 148 7.84 20.07 32.14
N ALA A 149 8.28 20.83 33.15
CA ALA A 149 7.72 20.77 34.49
C ALA A 149 6.21 21.11 34.53
N TYR A 150 5.77 22.09 33.74
CA TYR A 150 4.35 22.42 33.61
C TYR A 150 3.60 21.29 32.90
N LEU A 151 4.16 20.74 31.82
CA LEU A 151 3.55 19.64 31.08
C LEU A 151 3.36 18.41 31.96
N ASP A 152 4.33 18.07 32.80
CA ASP A 152 4.22 16.97 33.75
C ASP A 152 3.14 17.24 34.81
N ARG A 153 3.00 18.48 35.29
CA ARG A 153 1.90 18.88 36.18
C ARG A 153 0.53 18.72 35.49
N VAL A 154 0.39 19.19 34.25
CA VAL A 154 -0.85 19.03 33.47
C VAL A 154 -1.16 17.56 33.26
N ARG A 155 -0.18 16.72 32.94
CA ARG A 155 -0.35 15.26 32.81
C ARG A 155 -0.81 14.64 34.13
N ALA A 156 -0.19 14.99 35.25
CA ALA A 156 -0.56 14.45 36.55
C ALA A 156 -2.01 14.79 36.96
N GLU A 157 -2.45 16.02 36.67
CA GLU A 157 -3.75 16.56 37.08
C GLU A 157 -4.89 16.28 36.09
N ARG A 158 -4.58 16.19 34.79
CA ARG A 158 -5.58 16.14 33.70
C ARG A 158 -5.61 14.81 32.95
N ARG A 159 -4.80 13.81 33.32
CA ARG A 159 -4.91 12.46 32.78
C ARG A 159 -6.34 11.92 32.94
N TYR A 160 -6.83 11.30 31.87
CA TYR A 160 -8.04 10.50 31.88
C TYR A 160 -7.72 9.13 32.49
N LYS A 161 -8.04 8.99 33.77
CA LYS A 161 -7.77 7.80 34.57
C LYS A 161 -8.99 6.89 34.54
N VAL A 162 -8.77 5.66 34.11
CA VAL A 162 -9.80 4.63 34.08
C VAL A 162 -9.47 3.55 35.10
N LEU A 163 -10.43 3.21 35.96
CA LEU A 163 -10.31 2.08 36.86
C LEU A 163 -10.90 0.83 36.21
N ALA A 164 -10.07 -0.18 35.94
CA ALA A 164 -10.54 -1.50 35.54
C ALA A 164 -10.94 -2.33 36.77
N VAL A 165 -12.20 -2.75 36.81
CA VAL A 165 -12.81 -3.49 37.93
C VAL A 165 -13.27 -4.86 37.44
N GLY A 166 -12.83 -5.91 38.11
CA GLY A 166 -13.21 -7.28 37.81
C GLY A 166 -12.50 -8.26 38.74
N ASN A 167 -12.70 -9.54 38.50
CA ASN A 167 -12.09 -10.60 39.30
C ASN A 167 -10.70 -10.93 38.77
N SER A 168 -9.64 -10.55 39.49
CA SER A 168 -8.24 -10.82 39.09
C SER A 168 -7.89 -12.31 39.01
N ALA A 169 -8.67 -13.19 39.64
CA ALA A 169 -8.50 -14.63 39.51
C ALA A 169 -9.05 -15.19 38.18
N GLU A 170 -9.86 -14.41 37.43
CA GLU A 170 -10.34 -14.79 36.12
C GLU A 170 -9.31 -14.46 35.05
N ALA A 171 -8.77 -15.50 34.39
CA ALA A 171 -7.73 -15.36 33.37
C ALA A 171 -8.08 -14.36 32.25
N GLY A 172 -9.35 -14.29 31.84
CA GLY A 172 -9.80 -13.34 30.83
C GLY A 172 -9.77 -11.89 31.30
N PHE A 173 -10.19 -11.60 32.53
CA PHE A 173 -10.05 -10.26 33.11
C PHE A 173 -8.58 -9.89 33.32
N ALA A 174 -7.77 -10.79 33.88
CA ALA A 174 -6.34 -10.57 34.07
C ALA A 174 -5.64 -10.23 32.75
N TYR A 175 -5.91 -10.99 31.69
CA TYR A 175 -5.38 -10.72 30.35
C TYR A 175 -5.79 -9.34 29.82
N VAL A 176 -7.09 -9.03 29.83
CA VAL A 176 -7.61 -7.77 29.27
C VAL A 176 -7.09 -6.57 30.05
N SER A 177 -7.13 -6.63 31.38
CA SER A 177 -6.66 -5.54 32.24
C SER A 177 -5.15 -5.30 32.10
N GLU A 178 -4.32 -6.33 32.08
CA GLU A 178 -2.87 -6.20 31.86
C GLU A 178 -2.55 -5.67 30.45
N ARG A 179 -3.35 -6.02 29.43
CA ARG A 179 -3.18 -5.49 28.07
C ARG A 179 -3.55 -4.00 28.00
N LEU A 180 -4.68 -3.62 28.58
CA LEU A 180 -5.13 -2.22 28.67
C LEU A 180 -4.17 -1.32 29.46
N MET A 181 -3.52 -1.84 30.49
CA MET A 181 -2.51 -1.09 31.25
C MET A 181 -1.21 -0.87 30.46
N ARG A 182 -0.88 -1.78 29.54
CA ARG A 182 0.34 -1.70 28.73
C ARG A 182 0.17 -0.87 27.46
N GLU A 183 -0.98 -0.98 26.81
CA GLU A 183 -1.27 -0.23 25.58
C GLU A 183 -1.85 1.15 25.93
N MET A 184 -0.98 2.17 25.92
CA MET A 184 -1.38 3.55 26.14
C MET A 184 -2.04 4.14 24.90
N MET A 185 -3.20 4.79 25.07
CA MET A 185 -3.87 5.58 24.01
C MET A 185 -3.25 6.98 23.84
N GLY A 186 -2.22 7.30 24.61
CA GLY A 186 -1.53 8.59 24.61
C GLY A 186 -1.06 9.01 26.00
N PRO A 187 -0.29 10.11 26.12
CA PRO A 187 0.30 10.55 27.39
C PRO A 187 -0.73 11.05 28.42
N PHE A 188 -1.97 11.29 27.99
CA PHE A 188 -3.10 11.76 28.80
C PHE A 188 -4.14 10.68 29.11
N PHE A 189 -3.87 9.41 28.81
CA PHE A 189 -4.76 8.30 29.09
C PHE A 189 -4.03 7.23 29.90
N GLU A 190 -4.66 6.73 30.97
CA GLU A 190 -4.06 5.71 31.81
C GLU A 190 -5.13 4.80 32.42
N VAL A 191 -4.89 3.49 32.37
CA VAL A 191 -5.74 2.48 32.99
C VAL A 191 -5.06 1.95 34.24
N TYR A 192 -5.83 1.82 35.31
CA TYR A 192 -5.37 1.31 36.60
C TYR A 192 -6.17 0.09 37.00
N SER A 193 -5.51 -0.83 37.70
CA SER A 193 -6.11 -1.96 38.40
C SER A 193 -5.21 -2.31 39.61
N PRO A 194 -5.74 -2.51 40.83
CA PRO A 194 -7.16 -2.52 41.21
C PRO A 194 -7.66 -1.18 41.79
N THR A 195 -6.80 -0.16 41.93
CA THR A 195 -7.15 1.10 42.60
C THR A 195 -6.50 2.31 41.96
N VAL A 196 -7.21 3.44 41.94
CA VAL A 196 -6.70 4.76 41.57
C VAL A 196 -7.48 5.83 42.32
N ASP A 197 -6.83 6.93 42.70
CA ASP A 197 -7.53 8.08 43.26
C ASP A 197 -8.30 8.82 42.15
N LYS A 198 -9.58 9.13 42.43
CA LYS A 198 -10.46 9.95 41.57
C LYS A 198 -10.48 9.53 40.08
N PRO A 199 -10.85 8.28 39.73
CA PRO A 199 -11.01 7.90 38.34
C PRO A 199 -12.08 8.75 37.63
N GLN A 200 -11.86 9.04 36.36
CA GLN A 200 -12.84 9.68 35.48
C GLN A 200 -13.85 8.66 34.95
N ALA A 201 -13.43 7.41 34.78
CA ALA A 201 -14.31 6.31 34.39
C ALA A 201 -13.98 5.01 35.11
N SER A 202 -14.97 4.13 35.24
CA SER A 202 -14.80 2.78 35.81
C SER A 202 -15.30 1.75 34.81
N LEU A 203 -14.38 0.88 34.39
CA LEU A 203 -14.59 -0.21 33.43
C LEU A 203 -14.82 -1.51 34.20
N ARG A 204 -16.07 -1.96 34.31
CA ARG A 204 -16.41 -3.26 34.90
C ARG A 204 -16.36 -4.33 33.82
N LEU A 205 -15.62 -5.40 34.07
CA LEU A 205 -15.41 -6.48 33.10
C LEU A 205 -15.49 -7.85 33.77
N ALA A 206 -16.23 -8.75 33.15
CA ALA A 206 -16.23 -10.18 33.39
C ALA A 206 -16.10 -10.90 32.06
N VAL A 207 -15.04 -11.70 31.91
CA VAL A 207 -14.79 -12.49 30.70
C VAL A 207 -15.04 -13.94 31.05
N GLY A 208 -16.09 -14.52 30.47
CA GLY A 208 -16.49 -15.90 30.70
C GLY A 208 -15.38 -16.89 30.35
N LYS A 209 -15.39 -18.05 31.02
CA LYS A 209 -14.47 -19.13 30.72
C LYS A 209 -14.66 -19.61 29.27
N PRO A 210 -13.59 -19.78 28.48
CA PRO A 210 -13.68 -20.33 27.13
C PRO A 210 -14.36 -21.70 27.13
N ARG A 211 -15.30 -21.88 26.20
CA ARG A 211 -15.90 -23.17 25.87
C ARG A 211 -15.37 -23.59 24.51
N PHE A 212 -15.00 -24.86 24.39
CA PHE A 212 -14.43 -25.41 23.17
C PHE A 212 -15.38 -26.43 22.56
N ASP A 213 -15.57 -26.35 21.26
CA ASP A 213 -16.37 -27.29 20.48
C ASP A 213 -15.56 -27.75 19.26
N THR A 214 -15.75 -28.99 18.86
CA THR A 214 -15.06 -29.57 17.70
C THR A 214 -16.08 -30.14 16.73
N ASP A 215 -16.10 -29.58 15.53
CA ASP A 215 -16.94 -30.03 14.43
C ASP A 215 -16.09 -30.78 13.39
N ARG A 216 -16.72 -31.72 12.68
CA ARG A 216 -16.10 -32.51 11.62
C ARG A 216 -17.03 -32.60 10.43
N ARG A 217 -16.51 -32.24 9.27
CA ARG A 217 -17.23 -32.34 8.01
C ARG A 217 -16.43 -33.16 7.01
N THR A 218 -17.04 -34.16 6.42
CA THR A 218 -16.42 -34.95 5.35
C THR A 218 -16.86 -34.45 3.99
N ARG A 219 -15.93 -34.44 3.03
CA ARG A 219 -16.22 -34.26 1.61
C ARG A 219 -15.45 -35.26 0.77
N THR A 220 -15.98 -35.59 -0.39
CA THR A 220 -15.30 -36.46 -1.36
C THR A 220 -14.63 -35.60 -2.42
N GLU A 221 -13.33 -35.78 -2.59
CA GLU A 221 -12.55 -35.19 -3.68
C GLU A 221 -12.38 -36.21 -4.81
N ARG A 222 -12.30 -35.72 -6.04
CA ARG A 222 -12.09 -36.54 -7.25
C ARG A 222 -10.89 -36.04 -8.02
N VAL A 223 -10.00 -36.96 -8.37
CA VAL A 223 -8.81 -36.67 -9.18
C VAL A 223 -8.74 -37.68 -10.33
N ASN A 224 -8.51 -37.16 -11.53
CA ASN A 224 -8.24 -37.98 -12.70
C ASN A 224 -6.73 -38.27 -12.77
N TYR A 225 -6.35 -39.53 -12.93
CA TYR A 225 -4.96 -39.96 -13.02
C TYR A 225 -4.76 -40.98 -14.13
N GLN A 226 -3.53 -41.06 -14.65
CA GLN A 226 -3.15 -42.09 -15.61
C GLN A 226 -3.04 -43.44 -14.89
N SER A 227 -4.02 -44.30 -15.08
CA SER A 227 -4.08 -45.64 -14.48
C SER A 227 -3.20 -46.66 -15.19
N GLY A 228 -2.75 -46.35 -16.40
CA GLY A 228 -1.82 -47.18 -17.15
C GLY A 228 -1.71 -46.75 -18.61
N THR A 229 -1.22 -47.68 -19.43
CA THR A 229 -1.23 -47.56 -20.89
C THR A 229 -1.98 -48.76 -21.47
N ARG A 230 -2.65 -48.54 -22.61
CA ARG A 230 -3.21 -49.64 -23.41
C ARG A 230 -2.55 -49.63 -24.77
N GLN A 231 -2.37 -50.82 -25.33
CA GLN A 231 -1.96 -50.99 -26.72
C GLN A 231 -3.18 -50.74 -27.60
N ALA A 232 -3.20 -49.62 -28.30
CA ALA A 232 -4.22 -49.31 -29.29
C ALA A 232 -3.68 -49.62 -30.70
N PRO A 233 -4.49 -50.15 -31.62
CA PRO A 233 -4.06 -50.37 -33.00
C PRO A 233 -3.50 -49.08 -33.60
N ASN A 234 -2.29 -49.14 -34.12
CA ASN A 234 -1.70 -48.00 -34.80
C ASN A 234 -2.51 -47.73 -36.08
N PRO A 235 -3.19 -46.57 -36.21
CA PRO A 235 -4.06 -46.30 -37.35
C PRO A 235 -3.31 -46.33 -38.70
N HIS A 236 -1.98 -46.13 -38.67
CA HIS A 236 -1.15 -46.15 -39.86
C HIS A 236 -0.67 -47.56 -40.26
N TYR A 237 -0.69 -48.54 -39.35
CA TYR A 237 -0.15 -49.87 -39.62
C TYR A 237 -0.91 -50.58 -40.75
N LYS A 238 -2.25 -50.55 -40.70
CA LYS A 238 -3.09 -51.15 -41.75
C LYS A 238 -2.82 -50.51 -43.12
N SER A 239 -2.73 -49.18 -43.19
CA SER A 239 -2.41 -48.48 -44.44
C SER A 239 -1.05 -48.86 -45.02
N ARG A 240 -0.06 -49.15 -44.16
CA ARG A 240 1.27 -49.61 -44.56
C ARG A 240 1.25 -51.07 -45.01
N GLN A 241 0.45 -51.92 -44.37
CA GLN A 241 0.23 -53.31 -44.79
C GLN A 241 -0.44 -53.37 -46.16
N ASP A 242 -1.50 -52.58 -46.37
CA ASP A 242 -2.20 -52.48 -47.65
C ASP A 242 -1.25 -52.00 -48.75
N ARG A 243 -0.38 -51.03 -48.45
CA ARG A 243 0.66 -50.55 -49.39
C ARG A 243 1.63 -51.67 -49.80
N VAL A 244 2.06 -52.54 -48.89
CA VAL A 244 2.93 -53.69 -49.25
C VAL A 244 2.20 -54.61 -50.22
N HIS A 245 0.95 -54.97 -49.92
CA HIS A 245 0.15 -55.82 -50.81
C HIS A 245 -0.09 -55.19 -52.19
N ASP A 246 -0.28 -53.88 -52.25
CA ASP A 246 -0.41 -53.14 -53.51
C ASP A 246 0.88 -53.19 -54.33
N GLU A 247 2.03 -52.94 -53.70
CA GLU A 247 3.31 -53.00 -54.41
C GLU A 247 3.68 -54.45 -54.82
N GLU A 248 3.30 -55.47 -54.05
CA GLU A 248 3.45 -56.88 -54.43
C GLU A 248 2.65 -57.23 -55.68
N ARG A 249 1.38 -56.79 -55.75
CA ARG A 249 0.54 -56.98 -56.95
C ARG A 249 1.17 -56.31 -58.17
N ARG A 250 1.67 -55.09 -58.03
CA ARG A 250 2.37 -54.38 -59.13
C ARG A 250 3.63 -55.09 -59.58
N VAL A 251 4.44 -55.67 -58.67
CA VAL A 251 5.61 -56.49 -59.07
C VAL A 251 5.15 -57.64 -59.97
N LEU A 252 4.13 -58.38 -59.58
CA LEU A 252 3.61 -59.51 -60.37
C LEU A 252 3.08 -59.07 -61.74
N GLU A 253 2.38 -57.94 -61.82
CA GLU A 253 1.89 -57.38 -63.09
C GLU A 253 3.05 -57.04 -64.04
N VAL A 254 4.11 -56.40 -63.53
CA VAL A 254 5.28 -56.05 -64.36
C VAL A 254 6.09 -57.29 -64.72
N GLU A 255 6.17 -58.31 -63.85
CA GLU A 255 6.80 -59.60 -64.17
C GLU A 255 6.05 -60.35 -65.27
N GLN A 256 4.72 -60.38 -65.24
CA GLN A 256 3.90 -60.93 -66.32
C GLN A 256 4.12 -60.17 -67.63
N GLU A 257 4.28 -58.84 -67.56
CA GLU A 257 4.62 -58.03 -68.73
C GLU A 257 6.01 -58.39 -69.28
N ILE A 258 7.01 -58.67 -68.43
CA ILE A 258 8.31 -59.21 -68.89
C ILE A 258 8.09 -60.52 -69.65
N THR A 259 7.35 -61.48 -69.08
CA THR A 259 7.09 -62.77 -69.75
C THR A 259 6.43 -62.57 -71.12
N ARG A 260 5.45 -61.67 -71.21
CA ARG A 260 4.80 -61.31 -72.47
C ARG A 260 5.76 -60.69 -73.48
N GLN A 261 6.60 -59.74 -73.05
CA GLN A 261 7.59 -59.11 -73.93
C GLN A 261 8.68 -60.10 -74.37
N GLN A 262 9.08 -61.05 -73.52
CA GLN A 262 10.00 -62.13 -73.89
C GLN A 262 9.41 -63.01 -75.00
N GLN A 263 8.13 -63.38 -74.89
CA GLN A 263 7.43 -64.12 -75.95
C GLN A 263 7.40 -63.34 -77.26
N TYR A 264 7.16 -62.03 -77.22
CA TYR A 264 7.22 -61.19 -78.42
C TYR A 264 8.63 -61.11 -79.02
N VAL A 265 9.67 -60.97 -78.19
CA VAL A 265 11.06 -61.00 -78.67
C VAL A 265 11.36 -62.33 -79.34
N SER A 266 11.00 -63.47 -78.72
CA SER A 266 11.21 -64.80 -79.31
C SER A 266 10.46 -64.98 -80.63
N LYS A 267 9.20 -64.54 -80.69
CA LYS A 267 8.40 -64.58 -81.92
C LYS A 267 9.03 -63.74 -83.03
N TYR A 268 9.33 -62.48 -82.78
CA TYR A 268 9.91 -61.61 -83.81
C TYR A 268 11.33 -62.02 -84.18
N GLN A 269 12.08 -62.64 -83.27
CA GLN A 269 13.38 -63.23 -83.61
C GLN A 269 13.21 -64.39 -84.60
N SER A 270 12.24 -65.28 -84.39
CA SER A 270 11.92 -66.34 -85.36
C SER A 270 11.43 -65.80 -86.71
N ASP A 271 10.70 -64.68 -86.71
CA ASP A 271 10.24 -64.03 -87.95
C ASP A 271 11.43 -63.44 -88.74
N VAL A 272 12.40 -62.81 -88.05
CA VAL A 272 13.65 -62.32 -88.67
C VAL A 272 14.49 -63.48 -89.22
N GLU A 273 14.62 -64.58 -88.47
CA GLU A 273 15.36 -65.78 -88.90
C GLU A 273 14.74 -66.43 -90.15
N ARG A 274 13.40 -66.37 -90.29
CA ARG A 274 12.67 -66.88 -91.48
C ARG A 274 12.83 -65.97 -92.70
N GLU A 275 12.90 -64.66 -92.52
CA GLU A 275 13.08 -63.70 -93.63
C GLU A 275 14.51 -63.70 -94.19
N GLY A 276 15.50 -64.14 -93.40
CA GLY A 276 16.90 -64.25 -93.82
C GLY A 276 17.63 -62.89 -93.86
N PRO A 277 18.98 -62.88 -93.92
CA PRO A 277 19.74 -61.64 -93.86
C PRO A 277 19.52 -60.77 -95.11
N SER A 278 18.94 -59.58 -94.95
CA SER A 278 18.86 -58.55 -96.00
C SER A 278 20.02 -57.56 -95.85
N PRO A 279 20.97 -57.49 -96.80
CA PRO A 279 22.05 -56.51 -96.72
C PRO A 279 21.51 -55.11 -96.99
N ASN A 280 21.68 -54.20 -96.03
CA ASN A 280 21.52 -52.73 -96.12
C ASN A 280 20.09 -52.12 -96.08
N VAL A 281 19.03 -52.87 -95.77
CA VAL A 281 17.69 -52.29 -95.48
C VAL A 281 17.03 -53.07 -94.35
N SER A 282 16.67 -52.39 -93.25
CA SER A 282 16.02 -53.06 -92.12
C SER A 282 14.59 -53.48 -92.51
N THR A 283 14.27 -54.77 -92.38
CA THR A 283 12.92 -55.25 -92.66
C THR A 283 11.97 -54.88 -91.52
N GLY A 284 10.65 -54.87 -91.80
CA GLY A 284 9.65 -54.63 -90.75
C GLY A 284 9.77 -55.61 -89.57
N ALA A 285 10.25 -56.83 -89.81
CA ALA A 285 10.52 -57.83 -88.77
C ALA A 285 11.67 -57.40 -87.84
N GLU A 286 12.77 -56.86 -88.38
CA GLU A 286 13.89 -56.35 -87.58
C GLU A 286 13.50 -55.14 -86.73
N GLN A 287 12.69 -54.22 -87.29
CA GLN A 287 12.17 -53.07 -86.55
C GLN A 287 11.24 -53.51 -85.41
N ASN A 288 10.39 -54.51 -85.66
CA ASN A 288 9.54 -55.11 -84.63
C ASN A 288 10.34 -55.81 -83.53
N LEU A 289 11.42 -56.51 -83.88
CA LEU A 289 12.33 -57.13 -82.92
C LEU A 289 13.05 -56.09 -82.07
N SER A 290 13.56 -55.00 -82.68
CA SER A 290 14.20 -53.90 -81.96
C SER A 290 13.23 -53.22 -80.97
N ASN A 291 12.01 -52.94 -81.41
CA ASN A 291 10.95 -52.39 -80.56
C ASN A 291 10.58 -53.35 -79.41
N ALA A 292 10.47 -54.65 -79.68
CA ALA A 292 10.20 -55.66 -78.64
C ALA A 292 11.35 -55.76 -77.62
N ARG A 293 12.61 -55.69 -78.06
CA ARG A 293 13.78 -55.65 -77.18
C ARG A 293 13.80 -54.40 -76.30
N SER A 294 13.52 -53.22 -76.87
CA SER A 294 13.42 -51.97 -76.11
C SER A 294 12.28 -51.99 -75.08
N ARG A 295 11.12 -52.57 -75.44
CA ARG A 295 9.99 -52.77 -74.52
C ARG A 295 10.32 -53.78 -73.41
N LEU A 296 11.04 -54.86 -73.74
CA LEU A 296 11.52 -55.83 -72.77
C LEU A 296 12.51 -55.18 -71.78
N GLU A 297 13.48 -54.42 -72.27
CA GLU A 297 14.44 -53.71 -71.42
C GLU A 297 13.73 -52.69 -70.51
N SER A 298 12.75 -51.96 -71.03
CA SER A 298 11.93 -51.04 -70.25
C SER A 298 11.09 -51.78 -69.19
N ALA A 299 10.57 -52.97 -69.50
CA ALA A 299 9.88 -53.82 -68.53
C ALA A 299 10.85 -54.36 -67.46
N GLN A 300 12.08 -54.74 -67.83
CA GLN A 300 13.12 -55.16 -66.90
C GLN A 300 13.53 -54.04 -65.93
N ARG A 301 13.75 -52.81 -66.43
CA ARG A 301 14.02 -51.65 -65.57
C ARG A 301 12.86 -51.36 -64.62
N ARG A 302 11.62 -51.41 -65.12
CA ARG A 302 10.42 -51.24 -64.29
C ARG A 302 10.29 -52.28 -63.20
N VAL A 303 10.63 -53.56 -63.43
CA VAL A 303 10.65 -54.58 -62.36
C VAL A 303 11.67 -54.25 -61.29
N ILE A 304 12.86 -53.76 -61.66
CA ILE A 304 13.89 -53.36 -60.69
C ILE A 304 13.36 -52.21 -59.82
N ASP A 305 12.80 -51.16 -60.43
CA ASP A 305 12.25 -50.01 -59.71
C ASP A 305 11.08 -50.43 -58.81
N GLN A 306 10.18 -51.27 -59.32
CA GLN A 306 9.01 -51.75 -58.58
C GLN A 306 9.41 -52.66 -57.41
N ARG A 307 10.46 -53.47 -57.56
CA ARG A 307 11.05 -54.25 -56.45
C ARG A 307 11.68 -53.34 -55.39
N GLN A 308 12.32 -52.23 -55.78
CA GLN A 308 12.82 -51.25 -54.81
C GLN A 308 11.69 -50.55 -54.05
N GLN A 309 10.58 -50.22 -54.72
CA GLN A 309 9.40 -49.64 -54.08
C GLN A 309 8.75 -50.61 -53.09
N LEU A 310 8.62 -51.89 -53.47
CA LEU A 310 8.17 -52.94 -52.57
C LEU A 310 9.09 -53.08 -51.36
N GLN A 311 10.42 -53.06 -51.56
CA GLN A 311 11.38 -53.13 -50.46
C GLN A 311 11.19 -51.97 -49.48
N ARG A 312 11.05 -50.73 -49.97
CA ARG A 312 10.76 -49.57 -49.11
C ARG A 312 9.43 -49.70 -48.37
N ALA A 313 8.38 -50.18 -49.03
CA ALA A 313 7.09 -50.41 -48.38
C ALA A 313 7.18 -51.46 -47.27
N ARG A 314 7.98 -52.52 -47.47
CA ARG A 314 8.27 -53.54 -46.44
C ARG A 314 9.07 -52.96 -45.29
N ASP A 315 10.08 -52.15 -45.58
CA ASP A 315 10.90 -51.49 -44.55
C ASP A 315 10.05 -50.50 -43.73
N ASP A 316 9.17 -49.73 -44.39
CA ASP A 316 8.19 -48.85 -43.74
C ASP A 316 7.28 -49.65 -42.82
N LEU A 317 6.71 -50.77 -43.27
CA LEU A 317 5.84 -51.63 -42.46
C LEU A 317 6.59 -52.25 -41.28
N ASN A 318 7.81 -52.74 -41.49
CA ASN A 318 8.63 -53.38 -40.45
C ASN A 318 9.04 -52.39 -39.35
N ASN A 319 9.32 -51.15 -39.71
CA ASN A 319 9.65 -50.08 -38.76
C ASN A 319 8.40 -49.45 -38.10
N SER A 320 7.22 -49.96 -38.42
CA SER A 320 5.95 -49.47 -37.89
C SER A 320 5.43 -50.44 -36.84
N PRO A 321 5.40 -50.07 -35.55
CA PRO A 321 4.77 -50.93 -34.57
C PRO A 321 3.28 -51.05 -34.88
N GLN A 322 2.77 -52.27 -34.77
CA GLN A 322 1.36 -52.59 -34.99
C GLN A 322 0.43 -51.91 -33.97
N PHE A 323 0.96 -51.61 -32.80
CA PHE A 323 0.26 -50.96 -31.70
C PHE A 323 1.03 -49.74 -31.20
N VAL A 324 0.32 -48.76 -30.68
CA VAL A 324 0.87 -47.60 -29.98
C VAL A 324 0.31 -47.56 -28.57
N GLU A 325 1.12 -47.06 -27.63
CA GLU A 325 0.70 -46.90 -26.24
C GLU A 325 -0.15 -45.64 -26.09
N GLU A 326 -1.42 -45.82 -25.70
CA GLU A 326 -2.31 -44.74 -25.31
C GLU A 326 -2.42 -44.70 -23.78
N ALA A 327 -2.30 -43.50 -23.20
CA ALA A 327 -2.55 -43.29 -21.79
C ALA A 327 -4.02 -43.58 -21.46
N VAL A 328 -4.26 -44.46 -20.49
CA VAL A 328 -5.59 -44.74 -19.96
C VAL A 328 -5.75 -43.94 -18.67
N TYR A 329 -6.82 -43.16 -18.61
CA TYR A 329 -7.17 -42.33 -17.47
C TYR A 329 -8.31 -42.97 -16.68
N SER A 330 -8.19 -42.96 -15.36
CA SER A 330 -9.25 -43.39 -14.44
C SER A 330 -9.50 -42.33 -13.38
N ASP A 331 -10.70 -42.32 -12.83
CA ASP A 331 -11.05 -41.44 -11.73
C ASP A 331 -10.75 -42.13 -10.39
N HIS A 332 -9.97 -41.45 -9.55
CA HIS A 332 -9.80 -41.80 -8.15
C HIS A 332 -10.61 -40.85 -7.28
N THR A 333 -11.29 -41.39 -6.28
CA THR A 333 -12.03 -40.58 -5.29
C THR A 333 -11.50 -40.88 -3.90
N TYR A 334 -11.35 -39.85 -3.09
CA TYR A 334 -10.90 -39.98 -1.71
C TYR A 334 -11.63 -39.01 -0.79
N THR A 335 -11.73 -39.38 0.49
CA THR A 335 -12.42 -38.58 1.49
C THR A 335 -11.45 -37.63 2.17
N VAL A 336 -11.84 -36.36 2.23
CA VAL A 336 -11.18 -35.32 3.04
C VAL A 336 -12.08 -35.00 4.23
N THR A 337 -11.52 -35.05 5.43
CA THR A 337 -12.22 -34.65 6.65
C THR A 337 -11.72 -33.29 7.09
N THR A 338 -12.57 -32.27 7.05
CA THR A 338 -12.28 -30.95 7.63
C THR A 338 -12.64 -30.96 9.10
N HIS A 339 -11.66 -30.73 9.97
CA HIS A 339 -11.83 -30.59 11.40
C HIS A 339 -11.88 -29.10 11.74
N THR A 340 -12.88 -28.66 12.49
CA THR A 340 -13.00 -27.25 12.94
C THR A 340 -13.05 -27.22 14.46
N LEU A 341 -12.08 -26.56 15.07
CA LEU A 341 -12.05 -26.28 16.50
C LEU A 341 -12.56 -24.85 16.74
N ARG A 342 -13.63 -24.71 17.50
CA ARG A 342 -14.24 -23.43 17.88
C ARG A 342 -14.01 -23.16 19.35
N ALA A 343 -13.68 -21.91 19.69
CA ALA A 343 -13.66 -21.43 21.06
C ALA A 343 -14.63 -20.25 21.19
N ALA A 344 -15.47 -20.27 22.23
CA ALA A 344 -16.45 -19.23 22.50
C ALA A 344 -16.44 -18.80 23.98
N ALA A 345 -16.67 -17.52 24.24
CA ALA A 345 -16.85 -16.97 25.58
C ALA A 345 -17.81 -15.79 25.52
N SER A 346 -18.37 -15.39 26.68
CA SER A 346 -19.10 -14.13 26.78
C SER A 346 -18.23 -13.06 27.43
N LEU A 347 -18.32 -11.84 26.92
CA LEU A 347 -17.87 -10.63 27.58
C LEU A 347 -19.11 -9.99 28.21
N HIS A 348 -19.02 -9.69 29.50
CA HIS A 348 -20.02 -8.89 30.20
C HIS A 348 -19.34 -7.71 30.87
N GLY A 349 -19.93 -6.52 30.74
CA GLY A 349 -19.31 -5.34 31.30
C GLY A 349 -19.98 -4.04 30.92
N GLU A 350 -19.53 -2.99 31.60
CA GLU A 350 -19.99 -1.63 31.39
C GLU A 350 -18.84 -0.66 31.68
N LEU A 351 -18.77 0.42 30.89
CA LEU A 351 -17.93 1.57 31.19
C LEU A 351 -18.82 2.68 31.73
N THR A 352 -18.57 3.07 32.98
CA THR A 352 -19.34 4.11 33.69
C THR A 352 -18.47 5.35 33.86
N HIS A 353 -19.08 6.53 33.81
CA HIS A 353 -18.36 7.80 33.84
C HIS A 353 -18.72 8.61 35.09
N ARG A 354 -17.71 9.24 35.69
CA ARG A 354 -17.89 10.09 36.89
C ARG A 354 -18.57 11.43 36.56
N ASP A 355 -18.39 11.91 35.35
CA ASP A 355 -18.98 13.16 34.84
C ASP A 355 -20.48 13.05 34.50
N GLY A 356 -21.08 11.86 34.65
CA GLY A 356 -22.50 11.64 34.41
C GLY A 356 -22.87 11.29 32.96
N ARG A 357 -21.89 11.13 32.07
CA ARG A 357 -22.13 10.59 30.72
C ARG A 357 -22.74 9.18 30.79
N ALA A 358 -23.57 8.87 29.80
CA ALA A 358 -24.22 7.56 29.68
C ALA A 358 -23.19 6.41 29.72
N ALA A 359 -23.56 5.31 30.37
CA ALA A 359 -22.70 4.13 30.43
C ALA A 359 -22.62 3.45 29.05
N ILE A 360 -21.44 2.91 28.72
CA ILE A 360 -21.22 2.18 27.46
C ILE A 360 -21.26 0.68 27.78
N PRO A 361 -22.25 -0.08 27.29
CA PRO A 361 -22.33 -1.52 27.52
C PRO A 361 -21.30 -2.28 26.68
N LEU A 362 -20.74 -3.34 27.24
CA LEU A 362 -19.68 -4.16 26.60
C LEU A 362 -20.11 -5.60 26.32
N ASP A 363 -21.38 -5.92 26.51
CA ASP A 363 -21.89 -7.28 26.33
C ASP A 363 -21.65 -7.80 24.92
N ALA A 364 -20.93 -8.93 24.83
CA ALA A 364 -20.54 -9.54 23.56
C ALA A 364 -20.46 -11.06 23.67
N GLN A 365 -20.78 -11.74 22.57
CA GLN A 365 -20.34 -13.12 22.35
C GLN A 365 -19.02 -13.06 21.58
N LEU A 366 -18.02 -13.74 22.10
CA LEU A 366 -16.68 -13.85 21.53
C LEU A 366 -16.57 -15.23 20.87
N GLN A 367 -15.97 -15.28 19.68
CA GLN A 367 -15.80 -16.54 18.97
C GLN A 367 -14.55 -16.50 18.09
N VAL A 368 -13.75 -17.56 18.17
CA VAL A 368 -12.60 -17.81 17.28
C VAL A 368 -12.64 -19.26 16.81
N GLU A 369 -12.15 -19.52 15.59
CA GLU A 369 -12.07 -20.86 15.05
C GLU A 369 -10.74 -21.13 14.34
N ALA A 370 -10.39 -22.41 14.27
CA ALA A 370 -9.29 -22.93 13.47
C ALA A 370 -9.75 -24.20 12.77
N SER A 371 -9.40 -24.34 11.50
CA SER A 371 -9.79 -25.50 10.68
C SER A 371 -8.60 -26.08 9.95
N ASP A 372 -8.57 -27.41 9.80
CA ASP A 372 -7.60 -28.11 8.98
C ASP A 372 -8.23 -29.35 8.33
N ASP A 373 -7.66 -29.76 7.19
CA ASP A 373 -8.10 -30.89 6.39
C ASP A 373 -7.20 -32.11 6.66
N GLU A 374 -7.80 -33.26 6.97
CA GLU A 374 -7.14 -34.56 7.15
C GLU A 374 -7.53 -35.51 6.02
N TYR A 375 -6.54 -36.20 5.43
CA TYR A 375 -6.79 -37.31 4.53
C TYR A 375 -5.66 -38.35 4.55
N ALA A 376 -6.04 -39.62 4.45
CA ALA A 376 -5.09 -40.72 4.35
C ALA A 376 -4.27 -40.62 3.05
N ALA A 377 -3.06 -41.21 3.05
CA ALA A 377 -2.27 -41.33 1.83
C ALA A 377 -3.08 -42.00 0.71
N GLN A 378 -2.93 -41.51 -0.52
CA GLN A 378 -3.55 -42.07 -1.72
C GLN A 378 -2.44 -42.56 -2.66
N PRO A 379 -1.94 -43.80 -2.48
CA PRO A 379 -0.83 -44.34 -3.26
C PRO A 379 -1.10 -44.36 -4.76
N VAL A 380 -2.37 -44.58 -5.14
CA VAL A 380 -2.85 -44.64 -6.53
C VAL A 380 -2.51 -43.37 -7.32
N ILE A 381 -2.52 -42.22 -6.66
CA ILE A 381 -2.24 -40.90 -7.26
C ILE A 381 -0.95 -40.28 -6.70
N ASN A 382 -0.11 -41.07 -6.02
CA ASN A 382 1.10 -40.60 -5.33
C ASN A 382 0.88 -39.39 -4.39
N LEU A 383 -0.30 -39.30 -3.77
CA LEU A 383 -0.61 -38.23 -2.81
C LEU A 383 -0.25 -38.71 -1.40
N ALA A 384 0.67 -38.00 -0.75
CA ALA A 384 1.07 -38.29 0.62
C ALA A 384 -0.08 -38.06 1.61
N GLU A 385 -0.02 -38.72 2.76
CA GLU A 385 -0.94 -38.48 3.88
C GLU A 385 -0.87 -37.01 4.32
N ARG A 386 -2.03 -36.39 4.57
CA ARG A 386 -2.11 -35.12 5.30
C ARG A 386 -2.65 -35.41 6.69
N ARG A 387 -1.77 -35.29 7.68
CA ARG A 387 -2.12 -35.43 9.09
C ARG A 387 -2.77 -34.17 9.60
N LEU A 388 -3.65 -34.33 10.58
CA LEU A 388 -4.33 -33.22 11.24
C LEU A 388 -3.34 -32.32 12.00
N GLU A 389 -3.26 -31.06 11.60
CA GLU A 389 -2.44 -30.01 12.21
C GLU A 389 -3.33 -28.88 12.75
N LEU A 390 -4.11 -29.19 13.80
CA LEU A 390 -4.90 -28.18 14.51
C LEU A 390 -4.17 -27.63 15.75
N PRO A 391 -4.32 -26.33 16.06
CA PRO A 391 -3.86 -25.80 17.33
C PRO A 391 -4.63 -26.44 18.49
N SER A 392 -4.02 -26.47 19.67
CA SER A 392 -4.71 -26.91 20.88
C SER A 392 -5.85 -25.95 21.26
N ALA A 393 -6.86 -26.45 21.96
CA ALA A 393 -7.92 -25.61 22.53
C ALA A 393 -7.35 -24.42 23.34
N GLN A 394 -6.32 -24.69 24.15
CA GLN A 394 -5.66 -23.64 24.93
C GLN A 394 -5.01 -22.57 24.07
N ALA A 395 -4.47 -22.91 22.89
CA ALA A 395 -3.87 -21.95 21.97
C ALA A 395 -4.88 -20.98 21.35
N LEU A 396 -6.18 -21.29 21.36
CA LEU A 396 -7.23 -20.35 20.93
C LEU A 396 -7.63 -19.35 22.02
N THR A 397 -7.30 -19.62 23.28
CA THR A 397 -7.69 -18.78 24.42
C THR A 397 -7.16 -17.34 24.32
N PRO A 398 -5.88 -17.08 24.00
CA PRO A 398 -5.37 -15.72 23.85
C PRO A 398 -6.07 -14.96 22.73
N ARG A 399 -6.44 -15.63 21.63
CA ARG A 399 -7.17 -15.00 20.51
C ARG A 399 -8.57 -14.58 20.91
N LEU A 400 -9.22 -15.35 21.78
CA LEU A 400 -10.55 -15.03 22.32
C LEU A 400 -10.47 -13.84 23.27
N TYR A 401 -9.49 -13.81 24.17
CA TYR A 401 -9.29 -12.67 25.08
C TYR A 401 -8.80 -11.41 24.36
N GLU A 402 -8.08 -11.56 23.24
CA GLU A 402 -7.75 -10.45 22.35
C GLU A 402 -9.00 -9.79 21.76
N GLN A 403 -10.06 -10.54 21.43
CA GLN A 403 -11.34 -9.95 21.02
C GLN A 403 -12.01 -9.16 22.16
N ALA A 404 -11.97 -9.69 23.39
CA ALA A 404 -12.48 -8.99 24.57
C ALA A 404 -11.71 -7.69 24.85
N TYR A 405 -10.38 -7.76 24.70
CA TYR A 405 -9.47 -6.63 24.82
C TYR A 405 -9.83 -5.53 23.82
N ARG A 406 -9.90 -5.85 22.52
CA ARG A 406 -10.21 -4.88 21.46
C ARG A 406 -11.53 -4.16 21.72
N ARG A 407 -12.57 -4.91 22.09
CA ARG A 407 -13.87 -4.31 22.39
C ARG A 407 -13.84 -3.38 23.61
N SER A 408 -13.07 -3.75 24.63
CA SER A 408 -12.87 -2.90 25.81
C SER A 408 -12.05 -1.66 25.45
N TYR A 409 -11.01 -1.81 24.64
CA TYR A 409 -10.18 -0.72 24.14
C TYR A 409 -10.99 0.27 23.30
N ASP A 410 -11.80 -0.20 22.35
CA ASP A 410 -12.63 0.64 21.49
C ASP A 410 -13.61 1.48 22.32
N ALA A 411 -14.22 0.89 23.34
CA ALA A 411 -15.12 1.61 24.24
C ALA A 411 -14.39 2.67 25.07
N LEU A 412 -13.18 2.37 25.53
CA LEU A 412 -12.34 3.33 26.24
C LEU A 412 -11.85 4.46 25.34
N ALA A 413 -11.46 4.16 24.10
CA ALA A 413 -11.06 5.16 23.12
C ALA A 413 -12.24 6.08 22.78
N HIS A 414 -13.44 5.52 22.58
CA HIS A 414 -14.66 6.31 22.38
C HIS A 414 -14.98 7.20 23.59
N SER A 415 -14.86 6.66 24.80
CA SER A 415 -15.06 7.39 26.05
C SER A 415 -14.04 8.51 26.25
N PHE A 416 -12.76 8.26 25.94
CA PHE A 416 -11.71 9.26 25.99
C PHE A 416 -11.98 10.40 24.99
N GLU A 417 -12.37 10.08 23.76
CA GLU A 417 -12.70 11.07 22.74
C GLU A 417 -13.91 11.93 23.14
N GLN A 418 -14.96 11.32 23.68
CA GLN A 418 -16.10 12.08 24.20
C GLN A 418 -15.67 13.05 25.31
N HIS A 419 -14.82 12.62 26.23
CA HIS A 419 -14.30 13.49 27.30
C HIS A 419 -13.51 14.67 26.73
N ARG A 420 -12.70 14.40 25.70
CA ARG A 420 -11.92 15.42 24.99
C ARG A 420 -12.85 16.45 24.32
N LEU A 421 -13.89 16.00 23.63
CA LEU A 421 -14.88 16.88 22.99
C LEU A 421 -15.68 17.70 24.02
N GLU A 422 -16.01 17.14 25.18
CA GLU A 422 -16.64 17.89 26.27
C GLU A 422 -15.76 19.03 26.78
N LEU A 423 -14.44 18.83 26.87
CA LEU A 423 -13.51 19.91 27.24
C LEU A 423 -13.51 21.01 26.18
N PHE A 424 -13.56 20.66 24.90
CA PHE A 424 -13.67 21.62 23.81
C PHE A 424 -14.98 22.42 23.86
N ASP A 425 -16.12 21.77 24.10
CA ASP A 425 -17.40 22.47 24.23
C ASP A 425 -17.46 23.33 25.49
N ARG A 426 -16.88 22.87 26.60
CA ARG A 426 -16.69 23.70 27.80
C ARG A 426 -15.84 24.94 27.50
N ALA A 427 -14.76 24.80 26.73
CA ALA A 427 -13.93 25.93 26.32
C ALA A 427 -14.74 26.94 25.50
N LYS A 428 -15.55 26.48 24.53
CA LYS A 428 -16.42 27.35 23.71
C LYS A 428 -17.41 28.15 24.54
N ASN A 429 -17.95 27.55 25.58
CA ASN A 429 -18.96 28.17 26.45
C ASN A 429 -18.37 28.99 27.62
N THR A 430 -17.05 28.96 27.80
CA THR A 430 -16.38 29.72 28.86
C THR A 430 -16.18 31.16 28.43
N THR A 431 -16.61 32.11 29.26
CA THR A 431 -16.50 33.56 28.98
C THR A 431 -15.17 34.16 29.41
N ALA A 432 -14.57 33.64 30.49
CA ALA A 432 -13.27 34.08 30.96
C ALA A 432 -12.15 33.66 29.99
N SER A 433 -11.46 34.64 29.41
CA SER A 433 -10.43 34.42 28.38
C SER A 433 -9.35 33.43 28.82
N ASP A 434 -8.79 33.61 30.02
CA ASP A 434 -7.68 32.80 30.51
C ASP A 434 -8.09 31.34 30.77
N GLN A 435 -9.27 31.13 31.37
CA GLN A 435 -9.83 29.80 31.59
C GLN A 435 -10.20 29.12 30.26
N ARG A 436 -10.67 29.88 29.28
CA ARG A 436 -10.96 29.38 27.94
C ARG A 436 -9.69 28.91 27.23
N SER A 437 -8.60 29.66 27.32
CA SER A 437 -7.29 29.26 26.80
C SER A 437 -6.78 27.99 27.47
N GLU A 438 -6.84 27.91 28.81
CA GLU A 438 -6.47 26.70 29.57
C GLU A 438 -7.20 25.46 29.04
N LEU A 439 -8.53 25.52 28.88
CA LEU A 439 -9.33 24.40 28.40
C LEU A 439 -8.98 24.00 26.95
N TYR A 440 -8.76 24.98 26.06
CA TYR A 440 -8.32 24.67 24.69
C TYR A 440 -6.94 24.01 24.66
N VAL A 441 -6.00 24.45 25.49
CA VAL A 441 -4.67 23.83 25.54
C VAL A 441 -4.74 22.42 26.12
N ILE A 442 -5.53 22.18 27.18
CA ILE A 442 -5.77 20.81 27.68
C ILE A 442 -6.35 19.94 26.56
N TYR A 443 -7.41 20.40 25.90
CA TYR A 443 -8.04 19.71 24.77
C TYR A 443 -7.03 19.31 23.69
N MET A 444 -6.18 20.24 23.26
CA MET A 444 -5.16 19.99 22.25
C MET A 444 -4.06 19.04 22.73
N LEU A 445 -3.61 19.15 23.99
CA LEU A 445 -2.56 18.30 24.54
C LEU A 445 -3.00 16.84 24.67
N MET A 446 -4.29 16.58 24.86
CA MET A 446 -4.82 15.21 24.98
C MET A 446 -4.66 14.41 23.69
N ASP A 447 -4.85 15.04 22.53
CA ASP A 447 -4.56 14.45 21.21
C ASP A 447 -4.20 15.55 20.19
N LEU A 448 -2.91 15.65 19.91
CA LEU A 448 -2.36 16.62 18.95
C LEU A 448 -2.63 16.25 17.49
N GLY A 449 -3.05 15.01 17.21
CA GLY A 449 -3.38 14.51 15.87
C GLY A 449 -4.80 14.85 15.41
N SER A 450 -5.71 15.14 16.34
CA SER A 450 -7.15 15.32 16.07
C SER A 450 -7.68 16.66 16.57
N ILE A 451 -7.10 17.78 16.14
CA ILE A 451 -7.49 19.11 16.64
C ILE A 451 -8.53 19.78 15.75
N GLU A 452 -9.63 20.24 16.37
CA GLU A 452 -10.63 21.08 15.71
C GLU A 452 -10.02 22.43 15.27
N PRO A 453 -10.09 22.81 13.98
CA PRO A 453 -9.46 24.04 13.49
C PRO A 453 -9.92 25.31 14.21
N SER A 454 -11.18 25.33 14.63
CA SER A 454 -11.75 26.45 15.40
C SER A 454 -11.11 26.63 16.78
N ALA A 455 -10.60 25.57 17.41
CA ALA A 455 -9.84 25.65 18.66
C ALA A 455 -8.53 26.43 18.45
N SER A 456 -7.82 26.12 17.36
CA SER A 456 -6.55 26.78 17.02
C SER A 456 -6.76 28.27 16.72
N ILE A 457 -7.79 28.61 15.94
CA ILE A 457 -8.15 30.00 15.62
C ILE A 457 -8.53 30.77 16.88
N ALA A 458 -9.35 30.18 17.75
CA ALA A 458 -9.76 30.82 19.00
C ALA A 458 -8.55 31.04 19.93
N LEU A 459 -7.69 30.04 20.09
CA LEU A 459 -6.49 30.13 20.93
C LEU A 459 -5.50 31.17 20.39
N ALA A 460 -5.35 31.27 19.06
CA ALA A 460 -4.54 32.31 18.43
C ALA A 460 -5.08 33.72 18.73
N ALA A 461 -6.40 33.91 18.71
CA ALA A 461 -7.02 35.18 19.04
C ALA A 461 -6.91 35.53 20.54
N LEU A 462 -7.01 34.54 21.42
CA LEU A 462 -6.93 34.74 22.87
C LEU A 462 -5.51 35.03 23.35
N GLU A 463 -4.51 34.31 22.81
CA GLU A 463 -3.13 34.39 23.31
C GLU A 463 -2.19 35.18 22.40
N GLY A 464 -2.61 35.55 21.19
CA GLY A 464 -1.75 36.19 20.18
C GLY A 464 -0.70 35.24 19.60
N ILE A 465 -0.96 33.92 19.60
CA ILE A 465 -0.03 32.89 19.11
C ILE A 465 -0.66 32.18 17.89
N PRO A 466 -0.33 32.60 16.65
CA PRO A 466 -1.01 32.13 15.43
C PRO A 466 -0.73 30.66 15.06
N ASP A 467 0.34 30.07 15.59
CA ASP A 467 0.84 28.73 15.30
C ASP A 467 0.79 27.80 16.52
N SER A 468 -0.17 28.02 17.41
CA SER A 468 -0.32 27.31 18.70
C SER A 468 -0.24 25.79 18.56
N VAL A 469 -0.88 25.20 17.55
CA VAL A 469 -0.79 23.75 17.28
C VAL A 469 0.64 23.33 16.97
N ALA A 470 1.32 24.01 16.04
CA ALA A 470 2.69 23.65 15.65
C ALA A 470 3.66 23.78 16.84
N VAL A 471 3.45 24.78 17.69
CA VAL A 471 4.21 24.99 18.93
C VAL A 471 4.01 23.82 19.90
N LEU A 472 2.77 23.37 20.11
CA LEU A 472 2.47 22.24 20.99
C LEU A 472 2.91 20.89 20.40
N THR A 473 2.86 20.71 19.07
CA THR A 473 3.33 19.48 18.40
C THR A 473 4.84 19.27 18.58
N GLN A 474 5.63 20.32 18.81
CA GLN A 474 7.05 20.17 19.13
C GLN A 474 7.30 19.42 20.45
N LEU A 475 6.30 19.29 21.33
CA LEU A 475 6.36 18.52 22.57
C LEU A 475 6.24 17.00 22.37
N ALA A 476 5.73 16.58 21.21
CA ALA A 476 5.53 15.17 20.88
C ALA A 476 6.74 14.52 20.16
N ARG A 477 7.78 15.31 19.88
CA ARG A 477 9.06 14.86 19.32
C ARG A 477 10.11 14.82 20.43
#